data_AF-A0A9W6VMW7-F1
#
_entry.id   AF-A0A9W6VMW7-F1
#
_cell.length_a   1.000
_cell.length_b   1.000
_cell.length_c   1.000
_cell.angle_alpha   90.00
_cell.angle_beta   90.00
_cell.angle_gamma   90.00
#
_symmetry.space_group_name_H-M   'P 1'
#
loop_
_entity.id
_entity.type
_entity.pdbx_description
1 polymer ?
#
loop_
_entity_poly.entity_id
_entity_poly.type
_entity_poly.pdbx_seq_one_letter_code
_entity_poly.pdbx_strand_id
1 'polypeptide(L)'
;MALTDRYWRNHPEAPFSVLLDTVEAYCHPEAHDEAYEDLITRVRSPKGDPAIQRFKSQLGDALRDRSALPEDALYVAAQYSDGSDRAFLERLWRDLYPDEPLPGR
;
A
#
# COMPACT_ATOMS: atom_id res chain seq x y z
N MET A 1 3.32 -11.42 -20.72
CA MET A 1 4.27 -10.32 -20.48
C MET A 1 4.19 -10.01 -19.01
N ALA A 2 5.14 -10.48 -18.22
CA ALA A 2 5.20 -10.14 -16.82
C ALA A 2 5.58 -8.65 -16.74
N LEU A 3 4.79 -7.84 -16.05
CA LEU A 3 5.23 -6.53 -15.56
C LEU A 3 6.21 -6.78 -14.40
N THR A 4 7.27 -7.53 -14.68
CA THR A 4 8.34 -7.93 -13.76
C THR A 4 9.24 -6.73 -13.49
N ASP A 5 9.57 -6.54 -12.22
CA ASP A 5 10.39 -5.48 -11.65
C ASP A 5 9.73 -4.10 -11.52
N ARG A 6 8.87 -3.99 -10.50
CA ARG A 6 8.59 -2.73 -9.80
C ARG A 6 8.25 -1.56 -10.72
N TYR A 7 7.31 -1.75 -11.65
CA TYR A 7 6.92 -0.74 -12.64
C TYR A 7 6.59 0.63 -12.00
N TRP A 8 6.07 0.63 -10.78
CA TRP A 8 5.72 1.81 -9.99
C TRP A 8 6.92 2.73 -9.72
N ARG A 9 8.15 2.19 -9.67
CA ARG A 9 9.37 2.99 -9.54
C ARG A 9 9.70 3.80 -10.79
N ASN A 10 9.36 3.28 -11.97
CA ASN A 10 9.63 3.92 -13.25
C ASN A 10 8.42 4.74 -13.76
N HIS A 11 7.23 4.49 -13.23
CA HIS A 11 5.98 5.12 -13.65
C HIS A 11 5.18 5.63 -12.44
N PRO A 12 5.54 6.79 -11.88
CA PRO A 12 4.83 7.37 -10.74
C PRO A 12 3.38 7.77 -11.09
N GLU A 13 3.06 7.97 -12.37
CA GLU A 13 1.69 8.24 -12.83
C GLU A 13 0.83 6.98 -12.97
N ALA A 14 1.41 5.78 -12.92
CA ALA A 14 0.67 4.55 -13.11
C ALA A 14 -0.33 4.30 -11.96
N PRO A 15 -1.41 3.54 -12.22
CA PRO A 15 -2.33 3.12 -11.17
C PRO A 15 -1.60 2.39 -10.04
N PHE A 16 -2.00 2.68 -8.80
CA PHE A 16 -1.45 2.08 -7.58
C PHE A 16 0.06 2.30 -7.35
N SER A 17 0.70 3.17 -8.13
CA SER A 17 2.14 3.45 -7.99
C SER A 17 2.51 3.92 -6.58
N VAL A 18 1.76 4.87 -6.04
CA VAL A 18 2.00 5.44 -4.70
C VAL A 18 1.72 4.42 -3.61
N LEU A 19 0.70 3.57 -3.77
CA LEU A 19 0.43 2.45 -2.87
C LEU A 19 1.63 1.51 -2.81
N LEU A 20 2.09 1.04 -3.97
CA LEU A 20 3.18 0.06 -4.07
C LEU A 20 4.51 0.65 -3.60
N ASP A 21 4.80 1.90 -3.94
CA ASP A 21 5.99 2.63 -3.48
C ASP A 21 5.99 2.82 -1.95
N THR A 22 4.85 3.20 -1.36
CA THR A 22 4.71 3.36 0.09
C THR A 22 4.83 2.02 0.81
N VAL A 23 4.15 0.99 0.29
CA VAL A 23 4.22 -0.37 0.84
C VAL A 23 5.65 -0.90 0.77
N GLU A 24 6.37 -0.65 -0.32
CA GLU A 24 7.76 -1.01 -0.47
C GLU A 24 8.68 -0.27 0.49
N ALA A 25 8.48 1.04 0.68
CA ALA A 25 9.30 1.85 1.56
C ALA A 25 9.11 1.50 3.05
N TYR A 26 7.90 1.11 3.45
CA TYR A 26 7.53 1.03 4.87
C TYR A 26 7.13 -0.36 5.37
N CYS A 27 6.70 -1.27 4.48
CA CYS A 27 6.23 -2.61 4.86
C CYS A 27 7.16 -3.73 4.40
N HIS A 28 8.16 -3.44 3.56
CA HIS A 28 9.12 -4.43 3.07
C HIS A 28 10.06 -4.87 4.20
N PRO A 29 10.48 -6.15 4.27
CA PRO A 29 11.40 -6.65 5.31
C PRO A 29 12.79 -6.00 5.29
N GLU A 30 13.18 -5.40 4.16
CA GLU A 30 14.43 -4.62 4.04
C GLU A 30 14.25 -3.13 4.41
N ALA A 31 13.05 -2.70 4.79
CA ALA A 31 12.85 -1.36 5.35
C ALA A 31 13.55 -1.24 6.72
N HIS A 32 13.83 0.00 7.13
CA HIS A 32 14.42 0.23 8.46
C HIS A 32 13.42 -0.15 9.58
N ASP A 33 13.92 -0.51 10.77
CA ASP A 33 13.11 -1.07 11.86
C ASP A 33 11.86 -0.24 12.22
N GLU A 34 11.96 1.09 12.16
CA GLU A 34 10.88 2.03 12.51
C GLU A 34 9.98 2.43 11.33
N ALA A 35 10.20 1.89 10.12
CA ALA A 35 9.52 2.34 8.91
C ALA A 35 8.00 2.18 9.00
N TYR A 36 7.54 1.07 9.55
CA TYR A 36 6.11 0.84 9.72
C TYR A 36 5.47 1.83 10.70
N GLU A 37 6.15 2.15 11.82
CA GLU A 37 5.68 3.14 12.79
C GLU A 37 5.69 4.57 12.24
N ASP A 38 6.68 4.89 11.41
CA ASP A 38 6.75 6.15 10.68
C ASP A 38 5.56 6.30 9.73
N LEU A 39 5.18 5.24 9.00
CA LEU A 39 4.00 5.26 8.14
C LEU A 39 2.73 5.53 8.95
N ILE A 40 2.54 4.85 10.09
CA ILE A 40 1.40 5.08 10.98
C ILE A 40 1.36 6.53 11.44
N THR A 41 2.51 7.08 11.87
CA THR A 41 2.61 8.46 12.33
C THR A 41 2.29 9.46 11.22
N ARG A 42 2.78 9.20 10.00
CA ARG A 42 2.55 10.03 8.83
C ARG A 42 1.09 10.02 8.38
N VAL A 43 0.43 8.87 8.47
CA VAL A 43 -1.00 8.72 8.19
C VAL A 43 -1.87 9.40 9.23
N ARG A 44 -1.49 9.36 10.52
CA ARG A 44 -2.22 10.02 11.62
C ARG A 44 -2.09 11.53 11.61
N SER A 45 -0.99 12.05 11.08
CA SER A 45 -0.76 13.50 10.93
C SER A 45 -0.43 13.86 9.49
N PRO A 46 -1.38 13.72 8.54
CA PRO A 46 -1.15 14.07 7.16
C PRO A 46 -1.17 15.60 7.08
N LYS A 47 -0.03 16.25 7.24
CA LYS A 47 0.15 17.71 7.21
C LYS A 47 -0.07 18.30 5.80
N GLY A 48 -1.19 17.97 5.17
CA GLY A 48 -1.45 18.26 3.76
C GLY A 48 -0.56 17.46 2.82
N ASP A 49 -0.04 16.31 3.24
CA ASP A 49 0.83 15.47 2.41
C ASP A 49 0.01 14.82 1.28
N PRO A 50 0.18 15.26 0.01
CA PRO A 50 -0.60 14.73 -1.10
C PRO A 50 -0.27 13.27 -1.40
N ALA A 51 0.93 12.80 -1.03
CA ALA A 51 1.31 11.40 -1.21
C ALA A 51 0.50 10.50 -0.27
N ILE A 52 0.33 10.89 1.01
CA ILE A 52 -0.49 10.13 1.96
C ILE A 52 -1.97 10.11 1.57
N GLN A 53 -2.49 11.23 1.06
CA GLN A 53 -3.88 11.26 0.58
C GLN A 53 -4.07 10.34 -0.63
N ARG A 54 -3.13 10.37 -1.58
CA ARG A 54 -3.14 9.49 -2.75
C ARG A 54 -2.97 8.02 -2.38
N PHE A 55 -2.07 7.73 -1.45
CA PHE A 55 -1.89 6.41 -0.85
C PHE A 55 -3.20 5.89 -0.25
N LYS A 56 -3.88 6.67 0.59
CA LYS A 56 -5.16 6.30 1.18
C LYS A 56 -6.22 5.98 0.12
N SER A 57 -6.31 6.84 -0.91
CA SER A 57 -7.25 6.63 -2.01
C SER A 57 -6.97 5.33 -2.75
N GLN A 58 -5.70 5.10 -3.13
CA GLN A 58 -5.28 3.90 -3.85
C GLN A 58 -5.45 2.63 -3.01
N LEU A 59 -5.18 2.69 -1.71
CA LEU A 59 -5.44 1.59 -0.78
C LEU A 59 -6.94 1.25 -0.71
N GLY A 60 -7.80 2.28 -0.64
CA GLY A 60 -9.24 2.08 -0.65
C GLY A 60 -9.78 1.53 -1.96
N ASP A 61 -9.24 1.97 -3.10
CA ASP A 61 -9.59 1.44 -4.41
C ASP A 61 -9.11 0.01 -4.60
N ALA A 62 -7.91 -0.31 -4.12
CA ALA A 62 -7.38 -1.68 -4.08
C ALA A 62 -8.26 -2.62 -3.23
N LEU A 63 -8.81 -2.13 -2.12
CA LEU A 63 -9.75 -2.90 -1.28
C LEU A 63 -11.10 -3.12 -1.95
N ARG A 64 -11.58 -2.16 -2.76
CA ARG A 64 -12.82 -2.27 -3.53
C ARG A 64 -12.70 -3.15 -4.77
N ASP A 65 -11.65 -2.95 -5.55
CA ASP A 65 -11.40 -3.67 -6.80
C ASP A 65 -9.93 -4.06 -6.94
N ARG A 66 -9.64 -5.31 -6.51
CA ARG A 66 -8.29 -5.89 -6.58
C ARG A 66 -7.89 -6.28 -7.99
N SER A 67 -8.83 -6.46 -8.92
CA SER A 67 -8.50 -6.82 -10.30
C SER A 67 -7.80 -5.69 -11.04
N ALA A 68 -7.84 -4.47 -10.50
CA ALA A 68 -7.10 -3.32 -11.00
C ALA A 68 -5.62 -3.31 -10.57
N LEU A 69 -5.24 -4.11 -9.57
CA LEU A 69 -3.84 -4.30 -9.19
C LEU A 69 -3.18 -5.34 -10.10
N PRO A 70 -1.97 -5.07 -10.62
CA PRO A 70 -1.20 -6.08 -11.31
C PRO A 70 -0.91 -7.27 -10.39
N GLU A 71 -1.00 -8.47 -10.96
CA GLU A 71 -0.69 -9.73 -10.25
C GLU A 71 0.71 -9.66 -9.64
N ASP A 72 0.85 -10.18 -8.42
CA ASP A 72 2.07 -10.20 -7.59
C ASP A 72 2.70 -8.83 -7.25
N ALA A 73 2.17 -7.70 -7.73
CA ALA A 73 2.79 -6.39 -7.48
C ALA A 73 2.87 -6.06 -5.98
N LEU A 74 1.80 -6.34 -5.24
CA LEU A 74 1.77 -6.14 -3.79
C LEU A 74 2.75 -7.05 -3.07
N TYR A 75 2.84 -8.33 -3.48
CA TYR A 75 3.78 -9.27 -2.91
C TYR A 75 5.24 -8.83 -3.17
N VAL A 76 5.55 -8.38 -4.38
CA VAL A 76 6.87 -7.83 -4.73
C VAL A 76 7.19 -6.56 -3.93
N ALA A 77 6.17 -5.75 -3.61
CA ALA A 77 6.35 -4.52 -2.84
C ALA A 77 6.56 -4.78 -1.34
N ALA A 78 5.79 -5.67 -0.70
CA ALA A 78 5.85 -5.84 0.76
C ALA A 78 6.48 -7.16 1.24
N GLN A 79 6.59 -8.18 0.40
CA GLN A 79 6.94 -9.54 0.78
C GLN A 79 6.16 -10.05 2.02
N TYR A 80 4.86 -9.74 2.10
CA TYR A 80 4.04 -10.14 3.24
C TYR A 80 3.82 -11.65 3.30
N SER A 81 3.55 -12.12 4.52
CA SER A 81 3.26 -13.54 4.81
C SER A 81 1.78 -13.82 5.05
N ASP A 82 0.88 -12.84 4.87
CA ASP A 82 -0.56 -12.92 5.16
C ASP A 82 -1.36 -13.84 4.23
N GLY A 83 -0.69 -14.57 3.35
CA GLY A 83 -1.27 -15.60 2.47
C GLY A 83 -2.11 -15.08 1.31
N SER A 84 -2.54 -13.81 1.31
CA SER A 84 -3.16 -13.15 0.16
C SER A 84 -3.06 -11.63 0.22
N ASP A 85 -3.05 -10.99 -0.94
CA ASP A 85 -3.08 -9.53 -1.14
C ASP A 85 -4.23 -8.89 -0.35
N ARG A 86 -5.39 -9.55 -0.32
CA ARG A 86 -6.55 -9.06 0.42
C ARG A 86 -6.31 -9.03 1.92
N ALA A 87 -5.80 -10.12 2.48
CA ALA A 87 -5.54 -10.20 3.92
C ALA A 87 -4.53 -9.14 4.34
N PHE A 88 -3.48 -8.95 3.51
CA PHE A 88 -2.50 -7.89 3.69
C PHE A 88 -3.13 -6.48 3.66
N LEU A 89 -3.91 -6.15 2.62
CA LEU A 89 -4.54 -4.83 2.49
C LEU A 89 -5.57 -4.57 3.62
N GLU A 90 -6.34 -5.57 4.01
CA GLU A 90 -7.31 -5.44 5.12
C GLU A 90 -6.60 -5.21 6.46
N ARG A 91 -5.47 -5.90 6.71
CA ARG A 91 -4.63 -5.66 7.89
C ARG A 91 -4.05 -4.25 7.86
N LEU A 92 -3.43 -3.87 6.74
CA LEU A 92 -2.83 -2.55 6.55
C LEU A 92 -3.85 -1.42 6.77
N TRP A 93 -5.06 -1.55 6.23
CA TRP A 93 -6.11 -0.56 6.46
C TRP A 93 -6.49 -0.45 7.94
N ARG A 94 -6.65 -1.57 8.64
CA ARG A 94 -7.01 -1.56 10.08
C ARG A 94 -5.91 -0.96 10.95
N ASP A 95 -4.66 -1.20 10.61
CA ASP A 95 -3.53 -0.66 11.37
C ASP A 95 -3.40 0.86 11.17
N LEU A 96 -3.63 1.34 9.94
CA LEU A 96 -3.50 2.76 9.58
C LEU A 96 -4.75 3.59 9.91
N TYR A 97 -5.94 3.00 9.75
CA TYR A 97 -7.24 3.66 9.91
C TYR A 97 -8.18 2.81 10.79
N PRO A 98 -7.83 2.59 12.07
CA PRO A 98 -8.60 1.71 12.96
C PRO A 98 -10.06 2.16 13.17
N ASP A 99 -10.32 3.46 13.05
CA ASP A 99 -11.66 4.05 13.22
C ASP A 99 -12.47 4.08 11.91
N GLU A 100 -11.88 3.72 10.75
CA GLU A 100 -12.57 3.75 9.46
C GLU A 100 -13.04 2.37 9.02
N PRO A 101 -14.27 2.27 8.47
CA PRO A 101 -14.76 1.00 7.95
C PRO A 101 -13.92 0.55 6.76
N LEU A 102 -13.82 -0.78 6.58
CA LEU A 102 -13.16 -1.35 5.41
C LEU A 102 -13.88 -0.90 4.13
N PRO A 103 -13.16 -0.33 3.15
CA PRO A 103 -13.74 0.05 1.86
C PRO A 103 -14.31 -1.18 1.13
N GLY A 104 -15.53 -1.05 0.63
CA GLY A 104 -16.18 -2.11 -0.18
C GLY A 104 -16.87 -3.22 0.62
N ARG A 105 -17.04 -3.05 1.94
CA ARG A 105 -17.79 -3.98 2.81
C ARG A 105 -19.15 -3.42 3.23
#